data_AF-A0A562JPP1-F1
#
_entry.id   AF-A0A562JPP1-F1
#
_cell.length_a   1.000
_cell.length_b   1.000
_cell.length_c   1.000
_cell.angle_alpha   90.00
_cell.angle_beta   90.00
_cell.angle_gamma   90.00
#
_symmetry.space_group_name_H-M   'P 1'
#
loop_
_entity.id
_entity.type
_entity.pdbx_description
1 polymer ?
#
loop_
_entity_poly.entity_id
_entity_poly.type
_entity_poly.pdbx_seq_one_letter_code
_entity_poly.pdbx_strand_id
1 'polypeptide(L)'
;MPTISAGGKFVNKYLIHGYNYHPKGLSEYDILKYILRTDYKDYKGGLSVKVVFASTPDQEQKIMELIEKFYSNVFPLYFTDDDIREFEQQKILHTSTRHFEYFGTLKEAYQVIVGLQTLMAILESPQQEDKYEAIFVKNVQILKEFGLSFPFDYSHFCGERLPRNDLFSVYAKAANEILV
;
A
#
# COMPACT_ATOMS: atom_id res chain seq x y z
N MET A 1 -55.73 10.30 15.71
CA MET A 1 -55.96 8.84 15.51
C MET A 1 -55.37 8.47 14.15
N PRO A 2 -54.71 7.31 14.03
CA PRO A 2 -53.32 7.07 13.57
C PRO A 2 -53.18 6.95 12.03
N THR A 3 -51.98 6.99 11.41
CA THR A 3 -50.94 5.93 11.42
C THR A 3 -49.52 6.38 11.04
N ILE A 4 -48.55 5.73 11.68
CA ILE A 4 -47.09 5.72 11.43
C ILE A 4 -46.74 4.57 10.47
N SER A 5 -45.76 4.74 9.58
CA SER A 5 -44.77 3.72 9.13
C SER A 5 -43.80 4.38 8.13
N ALA A 6 -42.58 4.78 8.52
CA ALA A 6 -41.34 4.00 8.63
C ALA A 6 -40.54 3.87 7.31
N GLY A 7 -39.28 4.33 7.35
CA GLY A 7 -38.21 3.78 6.52
C GLY A 7 -37.39 4.79 5.70
N GLY A 8 -36.15 5.03 6.11
CA GLY A 8 -35.06 5.20 5.12
C GLY A 8 -34.26 6.52 5.12
N LYS A 9 -33.50 6.75 6.19
CA LYS A 9 -32.20 7.45 6.23
C LYS A 9 -32.05 8.76 5.45
N PHE A 10 -32.22 9.87 6.18
CA PHE A 10 -31.52 11.12 5.88
C PHE A 10 -30.01 10.86 5.90
N VAL A 11 -29.36 10.90 4.75
CA VAL A 11 -27.89 10.90 4.65
C VAL A 11 -27.43 12.29 5.08
N ASN A 12 -27.04 12.40 6.34
CA ASN A 12 -26.52 13.64 6.90
C ASN A 12 -25.11 13.89 6.32
N LYS A 13 -25.03 14.83 5.37
CA LYS A 13 -23.85 15.21 4.58
C LYS A 13 -22.74 15.93 5.39
N TYR A 14 -22.81 15.97 6.72
CA TYR A 14 -21.93 16.84 7.52
C TYR A 14 -21.39 16.17 8.79
N LEU A 15 -20.62 15.08 8.70
CA LEU A 15 -19.88 14.56 9.87
C LEU A 15 -18.48 13.96 9.58
N ILE A 16 -17.85 14.29 8.46
CA ILE A 16 -16.43 14.03 8.23
C ILE A 16 -15.69 15.35 8.10
N HIS A 17 -15.51 16.04 9.24
CA HIS A 17 -14.45 17.02 9.39
C HIS A 17 -13.39 16.41 10.31
N GLY A 18 -12.68 15.40 9.80
CA GLY A 18 -11.36 15.08 10.32
C GLY A 18 -10.45 16.24 9.95
N TYR A 19 -9.91 16.94 10.93
CA TYR A 19 -8.89 17.95 10.68
C TYR A 19 -7.64 17.24 10.17
N ASN A 20 -7.37 17.34 8.87
CA ASN A 20 -6.12 16.87 8.27
C ASN A 20 -4.97 17.76 8.77
N TYR A 21 -4.26 17.29 9.80
CA TYR A 21 -3.05 17.94 10.28
C TYR A 21 -1.87 17.54 9.38
N HIS A 22 -1.29 18.53 8.69
CA HIS A 22 0.01 18.38 8.03
C HIS A 22 1.11 18.51 9.11
N PRO A 23 1.98 17.51 9.30
CA PRO A 23 2.98 17.53 10.37
C PRO A 23 4.15 18.43 9.99
N LYS A 24 4.02 19.75 10.12
CA LYS A 24 5.17 20.66 10.09
C LYS A 24 5.70 20.79 11.52
N GLY A 25 6.86 20.19 11.79
CA GLY A 25 7.60 20.37 13.06
C GLY A 25 7.52 19.24 14.09
N LEU A 26 7.07 18.03 13.73
CA LEU A 26 7.14 16.85 14.61
C LEU A 26 8.45 16.09 14.41
N SER A 27 9.04 15.60 15.51
CA SER A 27 10.22 14.72 15.42
C SER A 27 9.83 13.32 14.96
N GLU A 28 10.78 12.58 14.38
CA GLU A 28 10.60 11.18 13.98
C GLU A 28 10.13 10.29 15.16
N TYR A 29 10.57 10.63 16.38
CA TYR A 29 10.12 9.97 17.61
C TYR A 29 8.66 10.25 17.95
N ASP A 30 8.17 11.47 17.69
CA ASP A 30 6.75 11.83 17.90
C ASP A 30 5.84 11.08 16.93
N ILE A 31 6.30 10.90 15.69
CA ILE A 31 5.62 10.12 14.65
C ILE A 31 5.55 8.64 15.07
N LEU A 32 6.68 8.06 15.51
CA LEU A 32 6.75 6.68 15.99
C LEU A 32 5.87 6.41 17.22
N LYS A 33 5.86 7.35 18.18
CA LYS A 33 5.02 7.26 19.39
C LYS A 33 3.53 7.25 19.06
N TYR A 34 3.12 7.80 17.93
CA TYR A 34 1.73 7.80 17.48
C TYR A 34 1.34 6.53 16.71
N ILE A 35 2.22 6.06 15.82
CA ILE A 35 2.02 4.82 15.07
C ILE A 35 1.86 3.62 16.03
N LEU A 36 2.61 3.64 17.14
CA LEU A 36 2.63 2.57 18.14
C LEU A 36 1.62 2.72 19.28
N ARG A 37 0.88 3.84 19.37
CA ARG A 37 -0.05 4.09 20.48
C ARG A 37 -1.43 4.47 19.97
N THR A 38 -2.38 3.56 20.13
CA THR A 38 -3.80 3.82 19.95
C THR A 38 -4.29 4.88 20.95
N ASP A 39 -5.02 5.86 20.41
CA ASP A 39 -5.89 6.81 21.11
C ASP A 39 -5.21 7.97 21.88
N TYR A 40 -4.86 9.04 21.16
CA TYR A 40 -4.92 10.37 21.75
C TYR A 40 -6.39 10.76 21.92
N LYS A 41 -6.89 10.77 23.16
CA LYS A 41 -8.24 11.22 23.52
C LYS A 41 -8.13 12.64 24.09
N ASP A 42 -8.58 13.63 23.33
CA ASP A 42 -8.79 14.96 23.88
C ASP A 42 -10.16 14.99 24.59
N TYR A 43 -10.15 15.18 25.90
CA TYR A 43 -11.37 15.18 26.72
C TYR A 43 -11.82 16.62 26.92
N LYS A 44 -12.47 17.22 25.92
CA LYS A 44 -13.26 18.44 26.11
C LYS A 44 -14.75 18.12 25.96
N GLY A 45 -15.45 18.02 27.09
CA GLY A 45 -16.92 18.01 27.12
C GLY A 45 -17.61 16.66 26.89
N GLY A 46 -16.91 15.53 27.02
CA GLY A 46 -17.55 14.20 26.97
C GLY A 46 -17.66 13.55 25.58
N LEU A 47 -17.16 14.19 24.52
CA LEU A 47 -16.92 13.52 23.23
C LEU A 47 -15.48 13.00 23.16
N SER A 48 -15.30 11.71 22.89
CA SER A 48 -14.00 11.15 22.52
C SER A 48 -13.69 11.50 21.06
N VAL A 49 -12.78 12.44 20.81
CA VAL A 49 -12.29 12.74 19.46
C VAL A 49 -11.07 11.86 19.18
N LYS A 50 -11.13 11.07 18.10
CA LYS A 50 -9.98 10.33 17.57
C LYS A 50 -9.25 11.23 16.58
N VAL A 51 -8.08 11.72 16.95
CA VAL A 51 -7.20 12.44 16.03
C VAL A 51 -6.56 11.42 15.08
N VAL A 52 -6.44 11.74 13.80
CA VAL A 52 -5.65 10.96 12.83
C VAL A 52 -4.81 11.95 12.03
N PHE A 53 -3.57 11.59 11.74
CA PHE A 53 -2.70 12.39 10.88
C PHE A 53 -2.91 11.98 9.44
N ALA A 54 -2.89 12.96 8.54
CA ALA A 54 -2.89 12.68 7.11
C ALA A 54 -1.60 11.96 6.70
N SER A 55 -1.63 11.21 5.60
CA SER A 55 -0.41 10.74 4.92
C SER A 55 0.49 11.93 4.59
N THR A 56 1.80 11.71 4.60
CA THR A 56 2.76 12.72 4.14
C THR A 56 3.07 12.52 2.66
N PRO A 57 3.41 13.59 1.91
CA PRO A 57 3.87 13.47 0.52
C PRO A 57 5.05 12.49 0.36
N ASP A 58 5.95 12.43 1.34
CA ASP A 58 7.08 11.49 1.33
C ASP A 58 6.63 10.02 1.39
N GLN A 59 5.56 9.71 2.14
CA GLN A 59 4.99 8.36 2.17
C GLN A 59 4.33 8.02 0.83
N GLU A 60 3.62 8.97 0.24
CA GLU A 60 2.97 8.81 -1.06
C GLU A 60 4.01 8.55 -2.16
N GLN A 61 5.07 9.35 -2.18
CA GLN A 61 6.23 9.14 -3.03
C GLN A 61 6.86 7.78 -2.77
N LYS A 62 7.01 7.37 -1.50
CA LYS A 62 7.60 6.08 -1.17
C LYS A 62 6.81 4.90 -1.73
N ILE A 63 5.48 4.99 -1.68
CA ILE A 63 4.58 3.98 -2.26
C ILE A 63 4.79 3.91 -3.77
N MET A 64 4.86 5.06 -4.46
CA MET A 64 5.14 5.11 -5.91
C MET A 64 6.49 4.50 -6.27
N GLU A 65 7.55 4.82 -5.52
CA GLU A 65 8.88 4.24 -5.71
C GLU A 65 8.87 2.71 -5.55
N LEU A 66 8.12 2.19 -4.58
CA LEU A 66 8.02 0.74 -4.35
C LEU A 66 7.28 0.06 -5.50
N ILE A 67 6.19 0.66 -5.99
CA ILE A 67 5.46 0.17 -7.17
C ILE A 67 6.37 0.16 -8.39
N GLU A 68 7.13 1.22 -8.64
CA GLU A 68 8.09 1.26 -9.75
C GLU A 68 9.11 0.12 -9.64
N LYS A 69 9.59 -0.18 -8.43
CA LYS A 69 10.50 -1.32 -8.19
C LYS A 69 9.84 -2.68 -8.46
N PHE A 70 8.53 -2.83 -8.22
CA PHE A 70 7.84 -4.05 -8.63
C PHE A 70 7.93 -4.25 -10.14
N TYR A 71 7.62 -3.22 -10.92
CA TYR A 71 7.66 -3.29 -12.37
C TYR A 71 9.08 -3.43 -12.94
N SER A 72 10.07 -2.80 -12.32
CA SER A 72 11.44 -2.78 -12.85
C SER A 72 12.37 -3.87 -12.32
N ASN A 73 12.10 -4.43 -11.14
CA ASN A 73 13.01 -5.37 -10.48
C ASN A 73 12.36 -6.70 -10.11
N VAL A 74 11.06 -6.73 -9.81
CA VAL A 74 10.38 -7.95 -9.34
C VAL A 74 9.70 -8.68 -10.49
N PHE A 75 8.73 -8.05 -11.16
CA PHE A 75 7.97 -8.69 -12.23
C PHE A 75 8.82 -9.24 -13.38
N PRO A 76 9.89 -8.56 -13.84
CA PRO A 76 10.76 -9.10 -14.89
C PRO A 76 11.44 -10.43 -14.52
N LEU A 77 11.50 -10.80 -13.23
CA LEU A 77 12.06 -12.09 -12.81
C LEU A 77 11.10 -13.27 -13.04
N TYR A 78 9.81 -13.00 -13.23
CA TYR A 78 8.74 -14.00 -13.21
C TYR A 78 7.84 -13.96 -14.45
N PHE A 79 7.76 -12.82 -15.13
CA PHE A 79 6.80 -12.57 -16.21
C PHE A 79 7.50 -12.00 -17.43
N THR A 80 6.91 -12.20 -18.61
CA THR A 80 7.42 -11.64 -19.87
C THR A 80 7.06 -10.16 -20.00
N ASP A 81 7.72 -9.44 -20.92
CA ASP A 81 7.40 -8.03 -21.20
C ASP A 81 5.95 -7.84 -21.67
N ASP A 82 5.37 -8.81 -22.38
CA ASP A 82 3.99 -8.74 -22.83
C ASP A 82 3.00 -8.91 -21.66
N ASP A 83 3.30 -9.82 -20.72
CA ASP A 83 2.52 -9.97 -19.48
C ASP A 83 2.58 -8.68 -18.65
N ILE A 84 3.77 -8.10 -18.47
CA ILE A 84 3.96 -6.89 -17.67
C ILE A 84 3.24 -5.70 -18.31
N ARG A 85 3.22 -5.61 -19.64
CA ARG A 85 2.44 -4.60 -20.36
C ARG A 85 0.93 -4.77 -20.14
N GLU A 86 0.45 -6.00 -20.05
CA GLU A 86 -0.94 -6.27 -19.70
C GLU A 86 -1.24 -5.84 -18.25
N PHE A 87 -0.31 -6.05 -17.31
CA PHE A 87 -0.47 -5.61 -15.92
C PHE A 87 -0.67 -4.09 -15.81
N GLU A 88 0.07 -3.31 -16.60
CA GLU A 88 -0.09 -1.85 -16.68
C GLU A 88 -1.49 -1.44 -17.19
N GLN A 89 -2.01 -2.19 -18.18
CA GLN A 89 -3.36 -1.98 -18.73
C GLN A 89 -4.45 -2.34 -17.72
N GLN A 90 -4.25 -3.42 -16.98
CA GLN A 90 -5.14 -3.90 -15.93
C GLN A 90 -5.03 -3.10 -14.61
N LYS A 91 -4.12 -2.13 -14.54
CA LYS A 91 -3.90 -1.27 -13.36
C LYS A 91 -3.47 -2.05 -12.11
N ILE A 92 -2.69 -3.12 -12.30
CA ILE A 92 -2.06 -3.85 -11.20
C ILE A 92 -1.06 -2.93 -10.49
N LEU A 93 -1.12 -2.87 -9.16
CA LEU A 93 -0.33 -1.96 -8.33
C LEU A 93 -0.37 -0.50 -8.80
N HIS A 94 -1.48 -0.03 -9.35
CA HIS A 94 -1.57 1.34 -9.83
C HIS A 94 -2.09 2.29 -8.74
N THR A 95 -1.35 3.36 -8.48
CA THR A 95 -1.84 4.52 -7.71
C THR A 95 -2.23 5.65 -8.65
N SER A 96 -3.17 6.46 -8.21
CA SER A 96 -3.65 7.67 -8.89
C SER A 96 -3.78 8.74 -7.82
N THR A 97 -3.92 10.00 -8.23
CA THR A 97 -4.20 11.09 -7.29
C THR A 97 -5.47 10.84 -6.45
N ARG A 98 -6.43 10.06 -6.97
CA ARG A 98 -7.61 9.62 -6.20
C ARG A 98 -7.34 8.44 -5.28
N HIS A 99 -6.27 7.66 -5.52
CA HIS A 99 -5.94 6.54 -4.66
C HIS A 99 -5.34 6.96 -3.32
N PHE A 100 -4.72 8.14 -3.25
CA PHE A 100 -4.26 8.73 -1.99
C PHE A 100 -5.41 9.12 -1.05
N GLU A 101 -6.66 9.11 -1.53
CA GLU A 101 -7.84 9.19 -0.65
C GLU A 101 -8.10 7.87 0.13
N TYR A 102 -7.58 6.72 -0.32
CA TYR A 102 -7.81 5.40 0.33
C TYR A 102 -6.84 5.08 1.48
N PHE A 103 -5.65 5.67 1.48
CA PHE A 103 -4.67 5.57 2.58
C PHE A 103 -4.33 6.97 3.09
N GLY A 104 -5.39 7.75 3.27
CA GLY A 104 -5.32 9.17 3.62
C GLY A 104 -4.78 9.45 5.02
N THR A 105 -4.55 8.43 5.85
CA THR A 105 -3.84 8.59 7.13
C THR A 105 -2.40 8.08 7.10
N LEU A 106 -1.56 8.68 7.94
CA LEU A 106 -0.17 8.30 8.15
C LEU A 106 -0.01 6.78 8.42
N LYS A 107 -0.91 6.22 9.24
CA LYS A 107 -0.87 4.79 9.62
C LYS A 107 -1.15 3.91 8.41
N GLU A 108 -2.18 4.24 7.63
CA GLU A 108 -2.61 3.47 6.46
C GLU A 108 -1.51 3.48 5.39
N ALA A 109 -0.91 4.65 5.12
CA ALA A 109 0.21 4.75 4.20
C ALA A 109 1.40 3.89 4.65
N TYR A 110 1.74 3.85 5.95
CA TYR A 110 2.75 2.94 6.46
C TYR A 110 2.40 1.46 6.28
N GLN A 111 1.13 1.08 6.47
CA GLN A 111 0.70 -0.31 6.25
C GLN A 111 0.88 -0.73 4.79
N VAL A 112 0.58 0.16 3.84
CA VAL A 112 0.83 -0.07 2.41
C VAL A 112 2.33 -0.21 2.12
N ILE A 113 3.16 0.70 2.65
CA ILE A 113 4.62 0.66 2.48
C ILE A 113 5.19 -0.67 2.98
N VAL A 114 4.84 -1.07 4.20
CA VAL A 114 5.31 -2.33 4.80
C VAL A 114 4.79 -3.53 4.01
N GLY A 115 3.55 -3.48 3.52
CA GLY A 115 2.97 -4.50 2.66
C GLY A 115 3.78 -4.72 1.39
N LEU A 116 4.05 -3.65 0.65
CA LEU A 116 4.86 -3.68 -0.57
C LEU A 116 6.28 -4.18 -0.30
N GLN A 117 6.96 -3.64 0.72
CA GLN A 117 8.32 -4.06 1.07
C GLN A 117 8.40 -5.53 1.48
N THR A 118 7.40 -6.03 2.22
CA THR A 118 7.36 -7.43 2.65
C THR A 118 7.17 -8.35 1.45
N LEU A 119 6.26 -8.01 0.54
CA LEU A 119 6.06 -8.76 -0.70
C LEU A 119 7.35 -8.75 -1.54
N MET A 120 8.00 -7.60 -1.73
CA MET A 120 9.31 -7.55 -2.42
C MET A 120 10.34 -8.48 -1.76
N ALA A 121 10.51 -8.39 -0.43
CA ALA A 121 11.49 -9.20 0.28
C ALA A 121 11.23 -10.72 0.13
N ILE A 122 9.96 -11.14 0.19
CA ILE A 122 9.57 -12.53 -0.06
C ILE A 122 9.88 -12.93 -1.51
N LEU A 123 9.53 -12.08 -2.48
CA LEU A 123 9.69 -12.34 -3.90
C LEU A 123 11.12 -12.19 -4.40
N GLU A 124 12.02 -11.58 -3.63
CA GLU A 124 13.45 -11.51 -3.94
C GLU A 124 14.24 -12.61 -3.21
N SER A 125 13.69 -13.19 -2.13
CA SER A 125 14.34 -14.27 -1.38
C SER A 125 14.63 -15.49 -2.27
N PRO A 126 15.87 -15.98 -2.34
CA PRO A 126 16.20 -17.18 -3.12
C PRO A 126 15.61 -18.46 -2.53
N GLN A 127 15.18 -18.42 -1.26
CA GLN A 127 14.58 -19.54 -0.55
C GLN A 127 13.07 -19.30 -0.46
N GLN A 128 12.31 -20.17 -1.11
CA GLN A 128 10.87 -20.24 -0.93
C GLN A 128 10.58 -21.23 0.19
N GLU A 129 10.27 -20.67 1.35
CA GLU A 129 9.84 -21.44 2.50
C GLU A 129 8.31 -21.34 2.61
N ASP A 130 7.64 -22.45 2.89
CA ASP A 130 6.18 -22.51 3.07
C ASP A 130 5.64 -21.45 4.06
N LYS A 131 6.47 -21.06 5.03
CA LYS A 131 6.15 -20.00 6.00
C LYS A 131 5.90 -18.62 5.36
N TYR A 132 6.41 -18.38 4.15
CA TYR A 132 6.26 -17.11 3.44
C TYR A 132 4.92 -16.98 2.73
N GLU A 133 4.24 -18.08 2.38
CA GLU A 133 2.94 -18.03 1.70
C GLU A 133 1.90 -17.30 2.56
N ALA A 134 1.80 -17.67 3.85
CA ALA A 134 0.87 -17.02 4.77
C ALA A 134 1.16 -15.52 4.94
N ILE A 135 2.45 -15.14 4.96
CA ILE A 135 2.87 -13.74 5.06
C ILE A 135 2.53 -13.00 3.76
N PHE A 136 2.78 -13.63 2.61
CA PHE A 136 2.45 -13.08 1.30
C PHE A 136 0.95 -12.79 1.20
N VAL A 137 0.09 -13.79 1.46
CA VAL A 137 -1.38 -13.65 1.37
C VAL A 137 -1.88 -12.53 2.28
N LYS A 138 -1.35 -12.43 3.50
CA LYS A 138 -1.69 -11.35 4.42
C LYS A 138 -1.35 -9.97 3.84
N ASN A 139 -0.18 -9.81 3.22
CA ASN A 139 0.22 -8.52 2.66
C ASN A 139 -0.53 -8.19 1.37
N VAL A 140 -0.87 -9.17 0.53
CA VAL A 140 -1.78 -8.97 -0.61
C VAL A 140 -3.16 -8.47 -0.13
N GLN A 141 -3.69 -9.04 0.95
CA GLN A 141 -4.96 -8.61 1.53
C GLN A 141 -4.89 -7.16 2.05
N ILE A 142 -3.79 -6.77 2.70
CA ILE A 142 -3.56 -5.38 3.13
C ILE A 142 -3.59 -4.43 1.91
N LEU A 143 -2.88 -4.75 0.83
CA LEU A 143 -2.90 -3.90 -0.37
C LEU A 143 -4.30 -3.75 -0.95
N LYS A 144 -5.06 -4.85 -1.00
CA LYS A 144 -6.45 -4.87 -1.48
C LYS A 144 -7.37 -4.00 -0.64
N GLU A 145 -7.23 -4.01 0.69
CA GLU A 145 -8.00 -3.15 1.60
C GLU A 145 -7.77 -1.65 1.33
N PHE A 146 -6.59 -1.30 0.83
CA PHE A 146 -6.21 0.05 0.45
C PHE A 146 -6.38 0.35 -1.05
N GLY A 147 -7.12 -0.51 -1.78
CA GLY A 147 -7.48 -0.29 -3.18
C GLY A 147 -6.34 -0.56 -4.17
N LEU A 148 -5.25 -1.19 -3.74
CA LEU A 148 -4.17 -1.65 -4.60
C LEU A 148 -4.43 -3.09 -5.04
N SER A 149 -4.63 -3.28 -6.34
CA SER A 149 -4.78 -4.61 -6.91
C SER A 149 -3.43 -5.33 -6.99
N PHE A 150 -3.37 -6.53 -6.43
CA PHE A 150 -2.26 -7.47 -6.61
C PHE A 150 -2.84 -8.88 -6.81
N PRO A 151 -3.32 -9.19 -8.03
CA PRO A 151 -4.16 -10.37 -8.30
C PRO A 151 -3.31 -11.63 -8.55
N PHE A 152 -2.30 -11.85 -7.71
CA PHE A 152 -1.38 -12.98 -7.85
C PHE A 152 -1.39 -13.85 -6.60
N ASP A 153 -1.50 -15.16 -6.80
CA ASP A 153 -1.23 -16.14 -5.76
C ASP A 153 0.28 -16.36 -5.61
N TYR A 154 0.70 -16.85 -4.44
CA TYR A 154 2.11 -17.12 -4.15
C TYR A 154 2.73 -18.08 -5.19
N SER A 155 1.97 -19.06 -5.65
CA SER A 155 2.38 -20.06 -6.66
C SER A 155 2.82 -19.45 -8.00
N HIS A 156 2.31 -18.27 -8.39
CA HIS A 156 2.75 -17.57 -9.61
C HIS A 156 4.24 -17.20 -9.55
N PHE A 157 4.79 -17.12 -8.34
CA PHE A 157 6.18 -16.79 -8.09
C PHE A 157 7.02 -18.02 -7.73
N CYS A 158 6.43 -19.22 -7.68
CA CYS A 158 7.09 -20.46 -7.23
C CYS A 158 7.86 -21.23 -8.32
N GLY A 159 8.12 -20.60 -9.46
CA GLY A 159 8.89 -21.18 -10.56
C GLY A 159 10.36 -20.81 -10.56
N GLU A 160 11.10 -21.37 -11.54
CA GLU A 160 12.43 -20.88 -11.87
C GLU A 160 12.36 -19.42 -12.30
N ARG A 161 13.14 -18.56 -11.64
CA ARG A 161 13.28 -17.17 -12.06
C ARG A 161 13.98 -17.12 -13.40
N LEU A 162 13.53 -16.22 -14.27
CA LEU A 162 14.25 -15.93 -15.50
C LEU A 162 15.68 -15.44 -15.16
N PRO A 163 16.73 -16.05 -15.73
CA PRO A 163 18.11 -15.69 -15.40
C PRO A 163 18.38 -14.23 -15.75
N ARG A 164 18.86 -13.46 -14.76
CA ARG A 164 19.02 -12.00 -14.87
C ARG A 164 19.92 -11.54 -16.04
N ASN A 165 20.83 -12.41 -16.50
CA ASN A 165 21.72 -12.13 -17.63
C ASN A 165 21.05 -12.30 -19.01
N ASP A 166 19.93 -13.03 -19.09
CA ASP A 166 19.16 -13.24 -20.33
C ASP A 166 17.89 -12.37 -20.36
N LEU A 167 17.65 -11.57 -19.32
CA LEU A 167 16.57 -10.59 -19.26
C LEU A 167 16.87 -9.39 -20.15
N PHE A 168 16.69 -9.56 -21.46
CA PHE A 168 16.43 -8.46 -22.39
C PHE A 168 15.00 -7.96 -22.21
N SER A 169 14.66 -7.53 -20.99
CA SER A 169 13.36 -6.95 -20.66
C SER A 169 13.41 -5.43 -20.78
N VAL A 170 12.43 -4.83 -21.45
CA VAL A 170 12.31 -3.36 -21.52
C VAL A 170 11.92 -2.76 -20.17
N TYR A 171 11.45 -3.59 -19.23
CA TYR A 171 11.09 -3.19 -17.87
C TYR A 171 12.27 -3.33 -16.91
N ALA A 172 13.18 -4.27 -17.13
CA ALA A 172 14.33 -4.48 -16.26
C ALA A 172 15.26 -3.27 -16.26
N LYS A 173 15.55 -2.72 -15.07
CA LYS A 173 16.61 -1.71 -14.94
C LYS A 173 17.96 -2.35 -15.26
N ALA A 174 18.76 -1.69 -16.10
CA ALA A 174 20.09 -2.15 -16.45
C ALA A 174 20.93 -2.31 -15.18
N ALA A 175 21.63 -3.45 -15.05
CA ALA A 175 22.51 -3.73 -13.90
C ALA A 175 23.75 -2.81 -13.79
N ASN A 176 23.85 -1.80 -14.66
CA ASN A 176 25.04 -0.97 -14.86
C ASN A 176 25.05 0.34 -14.04
N GLU A 177 24.10 0.53 -13.11
CA GLU A 177 24.10 1.70 -12.22
C GLU A 177 25.05 1.60 -11.01
N ILE A 178 25.87 0.53 -10.92
CA ILE A 178 26.99 0.43 -9.95
C ILE A 178 28.31 0.23 -10.71
N LEU A 179 28.64 1.18 -11.58
CA LEU A 179 30.03 1.44 -11.99
C LEU A 179 30.19 2.95 -12.13
N VAL A 180 30.53 3.60 -11.00
CA VAL A 180 31.47 4.73 -10.82
C VAL A 180 31.26 5.32 -9.43
#